data_AF-A0A0Q8X196-F1
#
_entry.id   AF-A0A0Q8X196-F1
#
_cell.length_a   1.000
_cell.length_b   1.000
_cell.length_c   1.000
_cell.angle_alpha   90.00
_cell.angle_beta   90.00
_cell.angle_gamma   90.00
#
_symmetry.space_group_name_H-M   'P 1'
#
loop_
_entity.id
_entity.type
_entity.pdbx_description
1 polymer ?
#
loop_
_entity_poly.entity_id
_entity_poly.type
_entity_poly.pdbx_seq_one_letter_code
_entity_poly.pdbx_strand_id
1 'polypeptide(L)'
;MFPLIGMPQGAEWLIILAIVILVFGAAKLPDLARGTGQALRIFKAETKGLRDDEDDKKPAAPAQPSQLNASDEIAEGEIVDERRENNA
;
A
#
# COMPACT_ATOMS: atom_id res chain seq x y z
N MET A 1 30.82 -31.85 -21.10
CA MET A 1 29.42 -31.39 -21.14
C MET A 1 28.90 -31.36 -19.71
N PHE A 2 29.19 -30.29 -18.99
CA PHE A 2 28.81 -30.09 -17.58
C PHE A 2 27.76 -28.97 -17.52
N PRO A 3 26.66 -29.13 -16.77
CA PRO A 3 25.60 -28.15 -16.74
C PRO A 3 26.05 -26.87 -16.03
N LEU A 4 25.68 -25.77 -16.67
CA LEU A 4 25.73 -24.37 -16.25
C LEU A 4 24.91 -24.14 -14.95
N ILE A 5 25.29 -24.79 -13.86
CA ILE A 5 24.79 -24.57 -12.49
C ILE A 5 25.85 -23.71 -11.82
N GLY A 6 25.66 -22.39 -11.77
CA GLY A 6 26.64 -21.53 -11.10
C GLY A 6 26.64 -20.05 -11.44
N MET A 7 25.67 -19.54 -12.18
CA MET A 7 25.47 -18.09 -12.28
C MET A 7 24.17 -17.74 -11.58
N PRO A 8 24.19 -16.99 -10.47
CA PRO A 8 22.99 -16.60 -9.76
C PRO A 8 22.21 -15.56 -10.57
N GLN A 9 21.29 -16.04 -11.41
CA GLN A 9 20.44 -15.22 -12.27
C GLN A 9 19.15 -14.83 -11.51
N GLY A 10 19.28 -14.30 -10.30
CA GLY A 10 18.14 -13.86 -9.48
C GLY A 10 17.23 -14.96 -8.92
N ALA A 11 17.34 -16.20 -9.40
CA ALA A 11 16.53 -17.32 -8.95
C ALA A 11 16.80 -17.67 -7.46
N GLU A 12 18.01 -17.45 -6.96
CA GLU A 12 18.34 -17.63 -5.54
C GLU A 12 17.53 -16.68 -4.65
N TRP A 13 17.34 -15.43 -5.07
CA TRP A 13 16.54 -14.47 -4.31
C TRP A 13 15.08 -14.90 -4.20
N LEU A 14 14.52 -15.49 -5.26
CA LEU A 14 13.16 -16.03 -5.24
C LEU A 14 13.05 -17.23 -4.28
N ILE A 15 14.06 -18.11 -4.25
CA ILE A 15 14.10 -19.26 -3.33
C ILE A 15 14.19 -18.78 -1.87
N ILE A 16 15.04 -17.80 -1.56
CA ILE A 16 15.14 -17.23 -0.21
C ILE A 16 13.81 -16.59 0.19
N LEU A 17 13.21 -15.78 -0.69
CA LEU A 17 11.91 -15.15 -0.44
C LEU A 17 10.82 -16.20 -0.20
N ALA A 18 10.80 -17.29 -0.97
CA ALA A 18 9.87 -18.39 -0.79
C ALA A 18 10.02 -19.06 0.58
N ILE A 19 11.25 -19.28 1.05
CA ILE A 19 11.52 -19.83 2.39
C ILE A 19 11.02 -18.87 3.49
N VAL A 20 11.28 -17.56 3.35
CA VAL A 20 10.80 -16.56 4.30
C VAL A 20 9.27 -16.54 4.35
N ILE A 21 8.59 -16.59 3.20
CA ILE A 21 7.12 -16.67 3.12
C ILE A 21 6.61 -17.96 3.78
N LEU A 22 7.32 -19.09 3.64
CA LEU A 22 6.91 -20.36 4.24
C LEU A 22 7.00 -20.33 5.77
N VAL A 23 8.05 -19.72 6.33
CA VAL A 23 8.27 -19.64 7.79
C VAL A 23 7.36 -18.60 8.44
N PHE A 24 7.25 -17.41 7.84
CA PHE A 24 6.48 -16.31 8.42
C PHE A 24 5.01 -16.30 7.98
N GLY A 25 4.69 -16.91 6.84
CA GLY A 25 3.38 -16.87 6.21
C GLY A 25 3.17 -15.66 5.28
N ALA A 26 2.46 -15.87 4.17
CA ALA A 26 2.19 -14.84 3.17
C ALA A 26 1.40 -13.63 3.72
N ALA A 27 0.61 -13.82 4.78
CA ALA A 27 -0.17 -12.77 5.41
C ALA A 27 0.66 -11.87 6.35
N LYS A 28 1.78 -12.36 6.90
CA LYS A 28 2.57 -11.64 7.92
C LYS A 28 3.63 -10.71 7.34
N LEU A 29 4.22 -11.06 6.21
CA LEU A 29 5.14 -10.19 5.47
C LEU A 29 4.55 -8.80 5.13
N PRO A 30 3.35 -8.69 4.52
CA PRO A 30 2.77 -7.38 4.19
C PRO A 30 2.35 -6.59 5.43
N ASP A 31 1.94 -7.28 6.50
CA ASP A 31 1.55 -6.66 7.77
C ASP A 31 2.76 -6.01 8.47
N LEU A 32 3.87 -6.76 8.56
CA LEU A 32 5.15 -6.26 9.07
C LEU A 32 5.73 -5.13 8.21
N ALA A 33 5.64 -5.27 6.87
CA ALA A 33 6.10 -4.24 5.94
C ALA A 33 5.28 -2.94 6.06
N ARG A 34 3.96 -3.02 6.29
CA ARG A 34 3.11 -1.84 6.51
C ARG A 34 3.52 -1.06 7.75
N GLY A 35 3.68 -1.73 8.90
CA GLY A 35 4.12 -1.09 10.13
C GLY A 35 5.54 -0.49 10.02
N THR A 36 6.48 -1.28 9.50
CA THR A 36 7.88 -0.84 9.33
C THR A 36 8.01 0.27 8.29
N GLY A 37 7.28 0.19 7.19
CA GLY A 37 7.27 1.21 6.13
C GLY A 37 6.70 2.55 6.60
N GLN A 38 5.67 2.53 7.45
CA GLN A 38 5.13 3.75 8.05
C GLN A 38 6.13 4.40 9.02
N ALA A 39 6.80 3.61 9.87
CA ALA A 39 7.85 4.10 10.76
C ALA A 39 9.03 4.69 9.98
N LEU A 40 9.51 3.99 8.94
CA LEU A 40 10.57 4.49 8.06
C LEU A 40 10.15 5.77 7.31
N ARG A 41 8.89 5.90 6.92
CA ARG A 41 8.38 7.11 6.25
C ARG A 41 8.40 8.31 7.19
N ILE A 42 7.94 8.15 8.42
CA ILE A 42 7.96 9.23 9.43
C ILE A 42 9.41 9.62 9.74
N PHE A 43 10.26 8.63 10.02
CA PHE A 43 11.68 8.84 10.26
C PHE A 43 12.38 9.55 9.09
N LYS A 44 12.07 9.15 7.83
CA LYS A 44 12.62 9.80 6.63
C LYS A 44 12.13 11.24 6.48
N ALA A 45 10.87 11.53 6.82
CA ALA A 45 10.30 12.88 6.73
C ALA A 45 10.93 13.82 7.78
N GLU A 46 11.04 13.36 9.02
CA GLU A 46 11.71 14.11 10.09
C GLU A 46 13.19 14.30 9.79
N THR A 47 13.90 13.23 9.41
CA THR A 47 15.32 13.29 9.04
C THR A 47 15.56 14.13 7.78
N LYS A 48 14.59 14.19 6.85
CA LYS A 48 14.69 15.06 5.68
C LYS A 48 14.64 16.52 6.12
N GLY A 49 13.76 16.91 7.03
CA GLY A 49 13.74 18.28 7.56
C GLY A 49 15.07 18.73 8.19
N LEU A 50 15.86 17.80 8.73
CA LEU A 50 17.20 18.06 9.27
C LEU A 50 18.30 18.11 8.19
N ARG A 51 18.05 17.56 6.99
CA ARG A 51 18.99 17.54 5.85
C ARG A 51 18.65 18.57 4.77
N ASP A 52 17.41 19.07 4.73
CA ASP A 52 16.90 20.02 3.73
C ASP A 52 17.30 21.47 4.02
N ASP A 53 17.95 21.77 5.16
CA ASP A 53 18.56 23.09 5.44
C ASP A 53 19.68 23.45 4.43
N GLU A 54 20.08 22.53 3.55
CA GLU A 54 21.08 22.76 2.49
C GLU A 54 20.53 22.72 1.04
N ASP A 55 19.32 22.23 0.75
CA ASP A 55 18.84 22.11 -0.65
C ASP A 55 17.31 22.29 -0.81
N ASP A 56 16.93 23.42 -1.39
CA ASP A 56 15.56 23.91 -1.63
C ASP A 56 14.60 22.95 -2.40
N LYS A 57 13.32 23.00 -1.99
CA LYS A 57 12.05 22.75 -2.71
C LYS A 57 11.69 21.34 -3.23
N LYS A 58 10.81 20.66 -2.46
CA LYS A 58 9.56 20.05 -3.01
C LYS A 58 8.50 19.83 -1.92
N PRO A 59 7.23 20.23 -2.09
CA PRO A 59 6.16 19.91 -1.15
C PRO A 59 5.90 18.41 -1.14
N ALA A 60 6.12 17.74 -0.01
CA ALA A 60 5.67 16.38 0.22
C ALA A 60 4.21 16.43 0.68
N ALA A 61 3.27 16.29 -0.24
CA ALA A 61 1.86 16.10 0.10
C ALA A 61 1.72 14.80 0.94
N PRO A 62 1.08 14.84 2.12
CA PRO A 62 0.85 13.65 2.90
C PRO A 62 -0.11 12.74 2.11
N ALA A 63 0.39 11.58 1.65
CA ALA A 63 -0.49 10.56 1.08
C ALA A 63 -1.43 10.11 2.20
N GLN A 64 -2.68 10.55 2.13
CA GLN A 64 -3.78 10.09 2.96
C GLN A 64 -4.00 8.60 2.66
N PRO A 65 -4.27 7.77 3.67
CA PRO A 65 -4.63 6.38 3.43
C PRO A 65 -5.92 6.38 2.61
N SER A 66 -5.83 5.92 1.37
CA SER A 66 -6.99 5.60 0.55
C SER A 66 -7.77 4.51 1.28
N GLN A 67 -8.77 4.91 2.06
CA GLN A 67 -9.84 4.01 2.46
C GLN A 67 -10.52 3.58 1.15
N LEU A 68 -10.23 2.36 0.71
CA LEU A 68 -11.11 1.68 -0.23
C LEU A 68 -12.42 1.45 0.54
N ASN A 69 -13.34 2.40 0.40
CA ASN A 69 -14.74 2.21 0.74
C ASN A 69 -15.30 1.18 -0.26
N ALA A 70 -15.21 -0.09 0.12
CA ALA A 70 -15.98 -1.16 -0.48
C ALA A 70 -17.33 -1.26 0.27
N SER A 71 -18.11 -0.19 0.22
CA SER A 71 -19.50 -0.16 0.71
C SER A 71 -20.27 0.88 -0.10
N ASP A 72 -21.39 0.43 -0.68
CA ASP A 72 -22.57 1.24 -1.04
C ASP A 72 -22.61 1.97 -2.39
N GLU A 73 -22.11 1.33 -3.45
CA GLU A 73 -22.68 1.49 -4.80
C GLU A 73 -23.67 0.32 -4.99
N ILE A 74 -24.83 0.55 -5.62
CA ILE A 74 -25.91 -0.41 -5.93
C ILE A 74 -27.00 -0.63 -4.85
N ALA A 75 -27.86 0.37 -4.64
CA ALA A 75 -29.32 0.19 -4.48
C ALA A 75 -30.06 1.54 -4.63
N GLU A 76 -29.76 2.31 -5.69
CA GLU A 76 -30.71 3.32 -6.18
C GLU A 76 -31.88 2.57 -6.84
N GLY A 77 -32.93 2.32 -6.07
CA GLY A 77 -34.06 1.54 -6.54
C GLY A 77 -35.14 1.38 -5.49
N GLU A 78 -35.68 2.48 -4.95
CA GLU A 78 -37.01 2.45 -4.34
C GLU A 78 -37.81 3.69 -4.74
N ILE A 79 -38.76 3.41 -5.63
CA ILE A 79 -39.96 4.18 -5.93
C ILE A 79 -40.57 4.87 -4.69
N VAL A 80 -40.60 6.20 -4.66
CA VAL A 80 -41.54 6.95 -3.79
C VAL A 80 -42.28 7.97 -4.64
N ASP A 81 -43.29 7.41 -5.30
CA ASP A 81 -44.43 8.06 -5.93
C ASP A 81 -45.36 8.58 -4.83
N GLU A 82 -45.17 9.81 -4.35
CA GLU A 82 -46.13 10.41 -3.39
C GLU A 82 -46.11 11.95 -3.27
N ARG A 83 -45.11 12.62 -3.86
CA ARG A 83 -44.97 14.09 -3.76
C ARG A 83 -45.47 14.85 -5.00
N ARG A 84 -46.62 14.46 -5.55
CA ARG A 84 -47.27 15.20 -6.65
C ARG A 84 -48.71 15.63 -6.41
N GLU A 85 -49.34 15.23 -5.30
CA GLU A 85 -50.79 15.42 -5.11
C GLU A 85 -51.19 16.50 -4.09
N ASN A 86 -50.25 17.06 -3.30
CA ASN A 86 -50.55 18.07 -2.26
C ASN A 86 -50.14 19.51 -2.68
N ASN A 87 -50.45 19.94 -3.90
CA ASN A 87 -50.31 21.35 -4.25
C ASN A 87 -51.30 21.73 -5.37
N ALA A 88 -52.59 21.54 -5.09
CA ALA A 88 -53.71 22.08 -5.83
C ALA A 88 -54.76 22.60 -4.84
#